data_AF-A0A8J6MNV0-F1
#
_entry.id   AF-A0A8J6MNV0-F1
#
_cell.length_a   1.000
_cell.length_b   1.000
_cell.length_c   1.000
_cell.angle_alpha   90.00
_cell.angle_beta   90.00
_cell.angle_gamma   90.00
#
_symmetry.space_group_name_H-M   'P 1'
#
loop_
_entity.id
_entity.type
_entity.pdbx_description
1 polymer ?
#
loop_
_entity_poly.entity_id
_entity_poly.type
_entity_poly.pdbx_seq_one_letter_code
_entity_poly.pdbx_strand_id
1 'polypeptide(L)'
;MSFIPPEQLDGPNLIAQFIIEYRGRGHFMPYDDHLLVKKWILDAGDVDTLLLVLSDIIPKFFAGAAAQGKHPPSLQRLDRKVSQILEARRKNNLPPLEA
;
A
#
# COMPACT_ATOMS: atom_id res chain seq x y z
N MET A 1 -3.25 -13.87 -14.19
CA MET A 1 -3.75 -13.29 -12.93
C MET A 1 -3.06 -14.03 -11.80
N SER A 2 -2.20 -13.37 -11.02
CA SER A 2 -1.84 -13.90 -9.70
C SER A 2 -3.03 -13.63 -8.80
N PHE A 3 -3.63 -14.71 -8.33
CA PHE A 3 -4.78 -14.70 -7.48
C PHE A 3 -4.26 -15.17 -6.13
N ILE A 4 -4.10 -14.26 -5.17
CA ILE A 4 -3.99 -14.68 -3.78
C ILE A 4 -5.36 -15.29 -3.46
N PRO A 5 -5.45 -16.57 -3.08
CA PRO A 5 -6.72 -17.18 -2.70
C PRO A 5 -7.42 -16.33 -1.65
N PRO A 6 -8.75 -16.14 -1.71
CA PRO A 6 -9.48 -15.32 -0.74
C PRO A 6 -9.25 -15.77 0.70
N GLU A 7 -9.01 -17.07 0.91
CA GLU A 7 -8.70 -17.65 2.22
C GLU A 7 -7.32 -17.23 2.78
N GLN A 8 -6.44 -16.66 1.93
CA GLN A 8 -5.09 -16.21 2.25
C GLN A 8 -4.96 -14.68 2.27
N LEU A 9 -6.07 -13.94 2.10
CA LEU A 9 -6.13 -12.48 2.27
C LEU A 9 -6.08 -12.10 3.76
N ASP A 10 -5.01 -12.52 4.44
CA ASP A 10 -4.64 -11.97 5.74
C ASP A 10 -4.00 -10.59 5.53
N GLY A 11 -4.27 -9.66 6.44
CA GLY A 11 -4.08 -8.21 6.26
C GLY A 11 -2.92 -7.73 5.37
N PRO A 12 -1.65 -8.12 5.61
CA PRO A 12 -0.52 -7.72 4.76
C PRO A 12 -0.64 -8.16 3.28
N ASN A 13 -1.25 -9.32 3.03
CA ASN A 13 -1.51 -9.82 1.68
C ASN A 13 -2.62 -9.02 0.99
N LEU A 14 -3.59 -8.50 1.75
CA LEU A 14 -4.63 -7.61 1.23
C LEU A 14 -4.02 -6.30 0.72
N ILE A 15 -3.10 -5.69 1.49
CA ILE A 15 -2.37 -4.50 1.03
C ILE A 15 -1.55 -4.80 -0.22
N ALA A 16 -0.84 -5.94 -0.25
CA ALA A 16 -0.06 -6.33 -1.41
C ALA A 16 -0.95 -6.52 -2.66
N GLN A 17 -2.10 -7.19 -2.52
CA GLN A 17 -3.05 -7.40 -3.60
C GLN A 17 -3.60 -6.06 -4.11
N PHE A 18 -3.99 -5.16 -3.21
CA PHE A 18 -4.45 -3.82 -3.54
C PHE A 18 -3.39 -3.06 -4.37
N ILE A 19 -2.12 -3.07 -3.94
CA ILE A 19 -1.04 -2.41 -4.68
C ILE A 19 -0.84 -3.04 -6.07
N ILE A 20 -0.85 -4.38 -6.16
CA ILE A 20 -0.66 -5.10 -7.42
C ILE A 20 -1.77 -4.75 -8.43
N GLU A 21 -3.01 -4.64 -7.97
CA GLU A 21 -4.16 -4.29 -8.79
C GLU A 21 -3.97 -2.92 -9.46
N TYR A 22 -3.60 -1.89 -8.70
CA TYR A 22 -3.38 -0.55 -9.24
C TYR A 22 -2.07 -0.40 -10.02
N ARG A 23 -1.07 -1.24 -9.74
CA ARG A 23 0.21 -1.23 -10.46
C ARG A 23 0.02 -1.57 -11.94
N GLY A 24 -1.03 -2.32 -12.28
CA GLY A 24 -1.44 -2.62 -13.66
C GLY A 24 -0.46 -3.48 -14.48
N ARG A 25 0.73 -3.77 -13.95
CA ARG A 25 1.76 -4.62 -14.55
C ARG A 25 2.51 -5.44 -13.49
N GLY A 26 2.79 -6.69 -13.86
CA GLY A 26 3.46 -7.65 -13.00
C GLY A 26 2.47 -8.41 -12.11
N HIS A 27 2.70 -9.71 -11.96
CA HIS A 27 1.91 -10.57 -11.09
C HIS A 27 2.45 -10.62 -9.66
N PHE A 28 3.61 -9.99 -9.42
CA PHE A 28 4.31 -10.06 -8.15
C PHE A 28 4.76 -8.67 -7.73
N MET A 29 4.61 -8.40 -6.43
CA MET A 29 5.25 -7.27 -5.80
C MET A 29 6.72 -7.63 -5.53
N PRO A 30 7.69 -6.75 -5.85
CA PRO A 30 9.09 -6.97 -5.54
C PRO A 30 9.31 -7.21 -4.05
N TYR A 31 10.32 -8.01 -3.70
CA TYR A 31 10.62 -8.32 -2.30
C TYR A 31 10.88 -7.06 -1.45
N ASP A 32 11.60 -6.08 -2.00
CA ASP A 32 11.86 -4.81 -1.30
C ASP A 32 10.57 -4.02 -1.01
N ASP A 33 9.61 -4.09 -1.93
CA ASP A 33 8.29 -3.48 -1.77
C ASP A 33 7.49 -4.22 -0.66
N HIS A 34 7.65 -5.54 -0.51
CA HIS A 34 7.08 -6.28 0.62
C HIS A 34 7.67 -5.86 1.97
N LEU A 35 9.00 -5.66 2.05
CA LEU A 35 9.64 -5.16 3.28
C LEU A 35 9.13 -3.77 3.65
N LEU A 36 8.94 -2.91 2.65
CA LEU A 36 8.41 -1.57 2.82
C LEU A 36 6.96 -1.58 3.32
N VAL A 37 6.09 -2.41 2.73
CA VAL A 37 4.70 -2.56 3.19
C VAL A 37 4.65 -3.04 4.64
N LYS A 38 5.49 -4.02 5.02
CA LYS A 38 5.56 -4.48 6.42
C LYS A 38 5.95 -3.34 7.37
N LYS A 39 6.94 -2.52 7.00
CA LYS A 39 7.30 -1.31 7.77
C LYS A 39 6.10 -0.38 7.92
N TRP A 40 5.39 -0.07 6.84
CA TRP A 40 4.24 0.83 6.91
C TRP A 40 3.09 0.28 7.74
N ILE A 41 2.85 -1.04 7.76
CA ILE A 41 1.83 -1.66 8.62
C ILE A 41 2.20 -1.46 10.09
N LEU A 42 3.48 -1.68 10.45
CA LEU A 42 3.96 -1.45 11.81
C LEU A 42 3.86 0.03 12.20
N ASP A 43 4.15 0.95 11.27
CA ASP A 43 4.03 2.38 11.50
C ASP A 43 2.56 2.84 11.62
N ALA A 44 1.64 2.19 10.90
CA ALA A 44 0.21 2.47 10.96
C ALA A 44 -0.44 1.93 12.25
N GLY A 45 0.09 0.84 12.81
CA GLY A 45 -0.46 0.15 13.98
C GLY A 45 -1.46 -0.95 13.61
N ASP A 46 -2.20 -0.76 12.50
CA ASP A 46 -3.13 -1.74 11.95
C ASP A 46 -3.19 -1.64 10.40
N VAL A 47 -3.80 -2.65 9.80
CA VAL A 47 -3.86 -2.79 8.33
C VAL A 47 -4.88 -1.86 7.70
N ASP A 48 -6.01 -1.60 8.37
CA ASP A 48 -7.10 -0.79 7.83
C ASP A 48 -6.69 0.69 7.74
N THR A 49 -5.98 1.18 8.77
CA THR A 49 -5.37 2.51 8.79
C THR A 49 -4.41 2.68 7.62
N LEU A 50 -3.56 1.68 7.35
CA LEU A 50 -2.66 1.74 6.21
C LEU A 50 -3.43 1.72 4.89
N LEU A 51 -4.41 0.83 4.75
CA LEU A 51 -5.21 0.72 3.52
C LEU A 51 -5.91 2.04 3.21
N LEU A 52 -6.48 2.70 4.21
CA LEU A 52 -7.11 4.00 4.08
C LEU A 52 -6.13 5.09 3.61
N VAL A 53 -4.89 5.08 4.12
CA VAL A 53 -3.86 6.03 3.65
C VAL A 53 -3.45 5.71 2.21
N LEU A 54 -3.30 4.43 1.87
CA LEU A 54 -2.86 4.00 0.55
C LEU A 54 -3.95 4.20 -0.52
N SER A 55 -5.23 4.12 -0.18
CA SER A 55 -6.35 4.32 -1.11
C SER A 55 -6.37 5.72 -1.72
N ASP A 56 -5.91 6.73 -0.98
CA ASP A 56 -5.79 8.10 -1.46
C ASP A 56 -4.55 8.35 -2.35
N ILE A 57 -3.52 7.50 -2.23
CA ILE A 57 -2.19 7.72 -2.80
C ILE A 57 -1.92 6.81 -4.00
N ILE A 58 -2.11 5.51 -3.84
CA ILE A 58 -1.71 4.47 -4.79
C ILE A 58 -2.40 4.63 -6.16
N PRO A 59 -3.72 4.88 -6.25
CA PRO A 59 -4.37 5.07 -7.55
C PRO A 59 -3.77 6.23 -8.34
N LYS A 60 -3.52 7.36 -7.67
CA LYS A 60 -2.92 8.56 -8.29
C LYS A 60 -1.45 8.33 -8.66
N PHE A 61 -0.72 7.58 -7.85
CA PHE A 61 0.69 7.28 -8.06
C PHE A 61 0.92 6.42 -9.32
N PHE A 62 0.08 5.41 -9.55
CA PHE A 62 0.23 4.52 -10.70
C PHE A 62 -0.53 4.98 -11.96
N ALA A 63 -1.52 5.87 -11.84
CA ALA A 63 -2.33 6.34 -12.98
C ALA A 63 -1.50 6.76 -14.20
N GLY A 64 -0.42 7.53 -13.98
CA GLY A 64 0.44 8.00 -15.07
C GLY A 64 1.23 6.89 -15.77
N ALA A 65 1.73 5.92 -15.00
CA ALA A 65 2.49 4.79 -15.55
C ALA A 65 1.57 3.80 -16.28
N ALA A 66 0.39 3.52 -15.70
CA ALA A 66 -0.63 2.65 -16.27
C ALA A 66 -1.15 3.20 -17.61
N ALA A 67 -1.49 4.50 -17.67
CA ALA A 67 -1.99 5.14 -18.89
C ALA A 67 -0.96 5.19 -20.03
N GLN A 68 0.34 5.30 -19.71
CA GLN A 68 1.41 5.42 -20.70
C GLN A 68 2.07 4.07 -21.05
N GLY A 69 1.62 2.96 -20.47
CA GLY A 69 2.22 1.64 -20.68
C GLY A 69 3.69 1.56 -20.25
N LYS A 70 4.12 2.42 -19.31
CA LYS A 70 5.49 2.47 -18.79
C LYS A 70 5.66 1.50 -17.62
N HIS A 71 6.91 1.21 -17.27
CA HIS A 71 7.19 0.46 -16.05
C HIS A 71 6.71 1.25 -14.82
N PRO A 72 6.00 0.59 -13.89
CA PRO A 72 5.51 1.25 -12.68
C PRO A 72 6.69 1.72 -11.82
N PRO A 73 6.64 2.92 -11.24
CA PRO A 73 7.66 3.40 -10.32
C PRO A 73 7.74 2.53 -9.05
N SER A 74 8.90 2.50 -8.40
CA SER A 74 9.08 1.81 -7.11
C SER A 74 8.30 2.51 -5.99
N LEU A 75 7.73 1.71 -5.08
CA LEU A 75 7.03 2.20 -3.89
C LEU A 75 7.95 2.98 -2.93
N GLN A 76 9.27 2.79 -3.02
CA GLN A 76 10.23 3.57 -2.23
C GLN A 76 10.05 5.08 -2.42
N ARG A 77 9.56 5.53 -3.57
CA ARG A 77 9.25 6.95 -3.83
C ARG A 77 8.11 7.50 -2.95
N LEU A 78 7.28 6.61 -2.39
CA LEU A 78 6.19 6.97 -1.49
C LEU A 78 6.57 6.88 -0.01
N ASP A 79 7.69 6.25 0.35
CA ASP A 79 8.05 5.98 1.76
C ASP A 79 8.00 7.24 2.62
N ARG A 80 8.72 8.29 2.21
CA ARG A 80 8.73 9.56 2.95
C ARG A 80 7.33 10.14 3.12
N LYS A 81 6.49 10.08 2.08
CA LYS A 81 5.13 10.65 2.11
C LYS A 81 4.21 9.83 3.01
N VAL A 82 4.24 8.51 2.88
CA VAL A 82 3.42 7.60 3.69
C VAL A 82 3.82 7.71 5.16
N SER A 83 5.11 7.62 5.48
CA SER A 83 5.59 7.79 6.86
C SER A 83 5.19 9.16 7.46
N GLN A 84 5.25 10.25 6.70
CA GLN A 84 4.81 11.57 7.18
C GLN A 84 3.30 11.60 7.50
N ILE A 85 2.46 10.97 6.67
CA ILE A 85 1.01 10.91 6.89
C ILE A 85 0.70 10.07 8.13
N LEU A 86 1.36 8.91 8.28
CA LEU A 86 1.20 8.04 9.44
C LEU A 86 1.65 8.73 10.73
N GLU A 87 2.78 9.44 10.70
CA GLU A 87 3.28 10.20 11.85
C GLU A 87 2.31 11.34 12.23
N ALA A 88 1.80 12.07 11.24
CA ALA A 88 0.81 13.13 11.48
C ALA A 88 -0.49 12.59 12.08
N ARG A 89 -0.98 11.45 11.59
CA ARG A 89 -2.16 10.77 12.17
C ARG A 89 -1.92 10.34 13.61
N ARG A 90 -0.75 9.75 13.90
CA ARG A 90 -0.36 9.33 15.25
C ARG A 90 -0.30 10.52 16.22
N LYS A 91 0.27 11.66 15.79
CA LYS A 91 0.33 12.88 16.61
C LYS A 91 -1.04 13.49 16.91
N ASN A 92 -2.01 13.29 16.03
CA ASN A 92 -3.35 13.84 16.18
C ASN A 92 -4.30 12.98 17.04
N ASN A 93 -3.82 11.88 17.65
CA ASN A 93 -4.64 10.97 18.48
C ASN A 93 -5.99 10.61 17.84
N LEU A 94 -6.01 10.40 16.53
CA LEU A 94 -7.21 9.86 15.89
C LEU A 94 -7.44 8.45 16.45
N PRO A 95 -8.61 8.16 17.05
CA PRO A 95 -8.89 6.83 17.55
C PRO A 95 -8.78 5.81 16.42
N PRO A 96 -8.35 4.57 16.70
CA PRO A 96 -8.48 3.49 15.74
C PRO A 96 -9.95 3.39 15.32
N LEU A 97 -10.20 3.26 14.03
CA LEU A 97 -11.56 3.08 13.51
C LEU A 97 -12.10 1.78 14.11
N GLU A 98 -13.16 1.87 14.92
CA GLU A 98 -13.81 0.70 15.50
C GLU A 98 -14.32 -0.22 14.38
N ALA A 99 -14.02 -1.51 14.52
CA ALA A 99 -14.38 -2.59 13.60
C ALA A 99 -15.87 -2.97 13.70
#